data_AF-A0A960K3K0-F1
#
_entry.id   AF-A0A960K3K0-F1
#
_cell.length_a   1.000
_cell.length_b   1.000
_cell.length_c   1.000
_cell.angle_alpha   90.00
_cell.angle_beta   90.00
_cell.angle_gamma   90.00
#
_symmetry.space_group_name_H-M   'P 1'
#
loop_
_entity.id
_entity.type
_entity.pdbx_description
1 polymer ?
#
loop_
_entity_poly.entity_id
_entity_poly.type
_entity_poly.pdbx_seq_one_letter_code
_entity_poly.pdbx_strand_id
1 'polypeptide(L)'
;IASCLAVGIRLLLLARRTRQLPELLIGLSFLTGGAMAYILAWAFRYFEVSGTLDVVLGIVGRLVYVSSPVAMSFVAWRVFRPARSWAGVVVGALLTVNALYVVRPFLIGDLSRHDIIFHPLYWITTAGQVLPWAWVAVESLNLHRMLRRRARVGLGEDPALTHRMLLWAVGVGAVALLSIAVELTALAGALGLPHPPMNPIIIVLGTAGAVSLWLAFFPPAAVQRRFESVG
;
A
#
# COMPACT_ATOMS: atom_id res chain seq x y z
N ILE A 1 -3.23 10.03 -7.03
CA ILE A 1 -1.91 10.62 -7.37
C ILE A 1 -1.61 11.84 -6.51
N ALA A 2 -2.36 12.95 -6.61
CA ALA A 2 -2.06 14.20 -5.88
C ALA A 2 -1.92 14.01 -4.34
N SER A 3 -2.87 13.32 -3.70
CA SER A 3 -2.81 13.05 -2.27
C SER A 3 -1.58 12.21 -1.88
N CYS A 4 -1.22 11.20 -2.68
CA CYS A 4 -0.04 10.37 -2.43
C CYS A 4 1.26 11.14 -2.62
N LEU A 5 1.35 12.02 -3.62
CA LEU A 5 2.50 12.93 -3.80
C LEU A 5 2.64 13.87 -2.60
N ALA A 6 1.55 14.54 -2.22
CA ALA A 6 1.55 15.50 -1.12
C ALA A 6 1.93 14.85 0.23
N VAL A 7 1.29 13.72 0.57
CA VAL A 7 1.60 12.94 1.77
C VAL A 7 3.03 12.40 1.70
N GLY A 8 3.42 11.80 0.58
CA GLY A 8 4.74 11.20 0.37
C GLY A 8 5.87 12.22 0.55
N ILE A 9 5.83 13.33 -0.18
CA ILE A 9 6.84 14.40 -0.09
C ILE A 9 6.92 14.94 1.34
N ARG A 10 5.78 15.23 1.97
CA ARG A 10 5.78 15.78 3.32
C ARG A 10 6.38 14.81 4.34
N LEU A 11 6.08 13.52 4.25
CA LEU A 11 6.66 12.51 5.14
C LEU A 11 8.15 12.33 4.90
N LEU A 12 8.63 12.43 3.66
CA LEU A 12 10.07 12.42 3.37
C LEU A 12 10.79 13.65 3.95
N LEU A 13 10.16 14.83 3.85
CA LEU A 13 10.68 16.05 4.47
C LEU A 13 10.67 15.96 6.01
N LEU A 14 9.64 15.32 6.58
CA LEU A 14 9.57 15.07 8.01
C LEU A 14 10.66 14.09 8.46
N ALA A 15 10.83 12.98 7.73
CA ALA A 15 11.86 11.99 7.99
C ALA A 15 13.27 12.58 7.94
N ARG A 16 13.52 13.56 7.05
CA ARG A 16 14.78 14.31 7.03
C ARG A 16 15.02 15.09 8.32
N ARG A 17 13.96 15.63 8.94
CA ARG A 17 14.03 16.41 10.19
C ARG A 17 14.10 15.52 11.43
N THR A 18 13.26 14.50 11.51
CA THR A 18 13.13 13.61 12.68
C THR A 18 14.15 12.48 12.68
N ARG A 19 14.69 12.13 11.50
CA ARG A 19 15.52 10.94 11.25
C ARG A 19 14.83 9.63 11.64
N GLN A 20 13.50 9.61 11.66
CA GLN A 20 12.73 8.42 12.00
C GLN A 20 12.46 7.56 10.77
N LEU A 21 12.82 6.27 10.88
CA LEU A 21 12.65 5.28 9.82
C LEU A 21 11.18 5.09 9.37
N PRO A 22 10.16 5.06 10.26
CA PRO A 22 8.78 4.88 9.83
C PRO A 22 8.30 5.96 8.85
N GLU A 23 8.64 7.22 9.10
CA GLU A 23 8.25 8.34 8.23
C GLU A 23 8.89 8.23 6.85
N LEU A 24 10.16 7.82 6.78
CA LEU A 24 10.85 7.56 5.53
C LEU A 24 10.16 6.44 4.74
N LEU A 25 9.87 5.31 5.39
CA LEU A 25 9.28 4.14 4.74
C LEU A 25 7.86 4.44 4.23
N ILE A 26 7.02 5.10 5.03
CA ILE A 26 5.67 5.49 4.62
C ILE A 26 5.74 6.54 3.50
N GLY A 27 6.63 7.52 3.59
CA GLY A 27 6.83 8.51 2.54
C GLY A 27 7.24 7.87 1.20
N LEU A 28 8.22 6.96 1.25
CA LEU A 28 8.68 6.20 0.08
C LEU A 28 7.57 5.34 -0.51
N SER A 29 6.76 4.67 0.31
CA SER A 29 5.70 3.80 -0.20
C SER A 29 4.64 4.58 -0.97
N PHE A 30 4.24 5.77 -0.49
CA PHE A 30 3.25 6.61 -1.17
C PHE A 30 3.81 7.23 -2.44
N LEU A 31 5.08 7.66 -2.42
CA LEU A 31 5.72 8.25 -3.58
C LEU A 31 5.88 7.23 -4.70
N THR A 32 6.42 6.04 -4.37
CA THR A 32 6.73 5.00 -5.35
C THR A 32 5.48 4.24 -5.81
N GLY A 33 4.68 3.73 -4.89
CA GLY A 33 3.49 2.93 -5.23
C GLY A 33 2.29 3.77 -5.70
N GLY A 34 2.16 5.00 -5.21
CA GLY A 34 1.01 5.85 -5.51
C GLY A 34 1.20 6.81 -6.68
N ALA A 35 2.35 7.47 -6.77
CA ALA A 35 2.58 8.49 -7.79
C ALA A 35 3.45 7.96 -8.94
N MET A 36 4.65 7.49 -8.62
CA MET A 36 5.64 7.10 -9.62
C MET A 36 5.18 5.88 -10.42
N ALA A 37 4.65 4.85 -9.75
CA ALA A 37 4.12 3.67 -10.43
C ALA A 37 3.00 4.02 -11.41
N TYR A 38 2.10 4.94 -11.05
CA TYR A 38 1.04 5.41 -11.95
C TYR A 38 1.60 6.22 -13.13
N ILE A 39 2.53 7.15 -12.88
CA ILE A 39 3.14 7.95 -13.95
C ILE A 39 3.88 7.04 -14.94
N LEU A 40 4.65 6.07 -14.44
CA LEU A 40 5.36 5.10 -15.27
C LEU A 40 4.38 4.23 -16.06
N ALA A 41 3.32 3.71 -15.43
CA ALA A 41 2.29 2.93 -16.11
C ALA A 41 1.60 3.73 -17.23
N TRP A 42 1.35 5.02 -17.01
CA TRP A 42 0.85 5.91 -18.08
C TRP A 42 1.91 6.10 -19.16
N ALA A 43 3.15 6.42 -18.82
CA ALA A 43 4.22 6.58 -19.80
C ALA A 43 4.36 5.34 -20.71
N PHE A 44 4.41 4.14 -20.14
CA PHE A 44 4.46 2.89 -20.92
C PHE A 44 3.27 2.69 -21.85
N ARG A 45 2.10 3.20 -21.47
CA ARG A 45 0.90 3.06 -22.28
C ARG A 45 0.88 3.99 -23.50
N TYR A 46 1.51 5.15 -23.40
CA TYR A 46 1.46 6.18 -24.46
C TYR A 46 2.73 6.28 -25.29
N PHE A 47 3.87 5.82 -24.78
CA PHE A 47 5.11 5.80 -25.52
C PHE A 47 5.35 4.39 -26.07
N GLU A 48 5.41 4.26 -27.39
CA GLU A 48 5.86 3.02 -28.04
C GLU A 48 7.36 2.85 -27.79
N VAL A 49 7.70 2.12 -26.73
CA VAL A 49 9.07 1.72 -26.44
C VAL A 49 9.29 0.32 -26.99
N SER A 50 10.42 0.10 -27.66
CA SER A 50 10.79 -1.21 -28.20
C SER A 50 12.24 -1.59 -27.90
N GLY A 51 12.55 -2.87 -28.02
CA GLY A 51 13.89 -3.42 -27.84
C GLY A 51 14.41 -3.34 -26.40
N THR A 52 15.72 -3.12 -26.24
CA THR A 52 16.40 -3.12 -24.93
C THR A 52 15.83 -2.08 -23.96
N LEU A 53 15.33 -0.96 -24.47
CA LEU A 53 14.77 0.10 -23.63
C LEU A 53 13.47 -0.35 -22.95
N ASP A 54 12.64 -1.15 -23.62
CA ASP A 54 11.42 -1.70 -23.03
C ASP A 54 11.73 -2.64 -21.86
N VAL A 55 12.73 -3.51 -22.03
CA VAL A 55 13.21 -4.41 -20.96
C VAL A 55 13.72 -3.62 -19.75
N VAL A 56 14.59 -2.63 -19.97
CA VAL A 56 15.17 -1.81 -18.90
C VAL A 56 14.08 -1.06 -18.15
N LEU A 57 13.20 -0.38 -18.88
CA LEU A 57 12.12 0.37 -18.27
C LEU A 57 11.12 -0.55 -17.56
N GLY A 58 10.84 -1.74 -18.10
CA GLY A 58 10.02 -2.76 -17.44
C GLY A 58 10.63 -3.22 -16.10
N ILE A 59 11.95 -3.41 -16.02
CA ILE A 59 12.64 -3.72 -14.75
C ILE A 59 12.50 -2.53 -13.78
N VAL A 60 12.78 -1.31 -14.23
CA VAL A 60 12.68 -0.09 -13.40
C VAL A 60 11.26 0.08 -12.86
N GLY A 61 10.25 -0.08 -13.71
CA GLY A 61 8.84 -0.01 -13.33
C GLY A 61 8.48 -1.03 -12.25
N ARG A 62 8.95 -2.27 -12.37
CA ARG A 62 8.73 -3.32 -11.36
C ARG A 62 9.45 -3.02 -10.05
N LEU A 63 10.68 -2.51 -10.09
CA LEU A 63 11.43 -2.11 -8.89
C LEU A 63 10.73 -0.96 -8.14
N VAL A 64 10.27 0.07 -8.87
CA VAL A 64 9.49 1.18 -8.32
C VAL A 64 8.16 0.70 -7.74
N TYR A 65 7.49 -0.23 -8.41
CA TYR A 65 6.24 -0.79 -7.91
C TYR A 65 6.45 -1.57 -6.61
N VAL A 66 7.45 -2.47 -6.58
CA VAL A 66 7.78 -3.34 -5.44
C VAL A 66 8.29 -2.58 -4.22
N SER A 67 8.94 -1.42 -4.40
CA SER A 67 9.48 -0.67 -3.26
C SER A 67 8.40 -0.26 -2.25
N SER A 68 7.15 -0.12 -2.70
CA SER A 68 6.03 0.27 -1.85
C SER A 68 5.58 -0.82 -0.86
N PRO A 69 5.20 -2.04 -1.29
CA PRO A 69 4.91 -3.14 -0.36
C PRO A 69 6.10 -3.56 0.48
N VAL A 70 7.32 -3.48 -0.06
CA VAL A 70 8.54 -3.71 0.72
C VAL A 70 8.65 -2.72 1.89
N ALA A 71 8.50 -1.42 1.61
CA ALA A 71 8.51 -0.40 2.66
C ALA A 71 7.40 -0.63 3.70
N MET A 72 6.19 -1.00 3.27
CA MET A 72 5.07 -1.32 4.16
C MET A 72 5.32 -2.56 5.02
N SER A 73 6.03 -3.56 4.49
CA SER A 73 6.46 -4.73 5.28
C SER A 73 7.40 -4.32 6.42
N PHE A 74 8.34 -3.42 6.14
CA PHE A 74 9.21 -2.86 7.17
C PHE A 74 8.47 -1.97 8.17
N VAL A 75 7.44 -1.22 7.73
CA VAL A 75 6.56 -0.46 8.63
C VAL A 75 5.84 -1.42 9.58
N ALA A 76 5.21 -2.48 9.06
CA ALA A 76 4.54 -3.50 9.86
C ALA A 76 5.48 -4.05 10.94
N TRP A 77 6.69 -4.43 10.55
CA TRP A 77 7.68 -4.98 11.47
C TRP A 77 8.20 -3.95 12.48
N ARG A 78 8.71 -2.81 12.04
CA ARG A 78 9.40 -1.85 12.90
C ARG A 78 8.46 -1.04 13.81
N VAL A 79 7.24 -0.78 13.37
CA VAL A 79 6.27 0.01 14.14
C VAL A 79 5.45 -0.89 15.07
N PHE A 80 4.90 -1.99 14.55
CA PHE A 80 3.94 -2.79 15.33
C PHE A 80 4.58 -4.00 16.02
N ARG A 81 5.68 -4.54 15.49
CA ARG A 81 6.28 -5.81 15.97
C ARG A 81 7.81 -5.76 16.15
N PRO A 82 8.43 -4.69 16.69
CA PRO A 82 9.89 -4.56 16.71
C PRO A 82 10.60 -5.67 17.50
N ALA A 83 9.97 -6.18 18.57
CA ALA A 83 10.55 -7.19 19.46
C ALA A 83 10.19 -8.65 19.07
N ARG A 84 9.42 -8.87 18.00
CA ARG A 84 8.95 -10.21 17.64
C ARG A 84 9.77 -10.77 16.48
N SER A 85 10.58 -11.79 16.75
CA SER A 85 11.46 -12.43 15.76
C SER A 85 10.71 -12.98 14.54
N TRP A 86 9.51 -13.53 14.74
CA TRP A 86 8.67 -14.03 13.63
C TRP A 86 8.33 -12.95 12.59
N ALA A 87 8.21 -11.69 13.01
CA ALA A 87 7.90 -10.59 12.09
C ALA A 87 9.05 -10.35 11.10
N GLY A 88 10.30 -10.53 11.55
CA GLY A 88 11.47 -10.50 10.68
C GLY A 88 11.45 -11.62 9.63
N VAL A 89 11.03 -12.83 10.03
CA VAL A 89 10.87 -13.96 9.09
C VAL A 89 9.80 -13.66 8.04
N VAL A 90 8.66 -13.10 8.44
CA VAL A 90 7.59 -12.71 7.51
C VAL A 90 8.06 -11.62 6.54
N VAL A 91 8.78 -10.60 7.03
CA VAL A 91 9.39 -9.59 6.15
C VAL A 91 10.38 -10.22 5.17
N GLY A 92 11.25 -11.13 5.63
CA GLY A 92 12.18 -11.86 4.77
C GLY A 92 11.45 -12.63 3.66
N ALA A 93 10.40 -13.37 4.00
CA ALA A 93 9.58 -14.08 3.03
C ALA A 93 8.91 -13.13 2.03
N LEU A 94 8.33 -12.03 2.49
CA LEU A 94 7.72 -11.01 1.62
C LEU A 94 8.74 -10.35 0.69
N LEU A 95 9.97 -10.09 1.16
CA LEU A 95 11.08 -9.61 0.33
C LEU A 95 11.43 -10.60 -0.77
N THR A 96 11.54 -11.89 -0.45
CA THR A 96 11.81 -12.94 -1.45
C THR A 96 10.71 -12.99 -2.50
N VAL A 97 9.44 -12.99 -2.09
CA VAL A 97 8.30 -12.98 -3.02
C VAL A 97 8.29 -11.73 -3.91
N ASN A 98 8.64 -10.57 -3.35
CA ASN A 98 8.74 -9.32 -4.10
C ASN A 98 9.94 -9.30 -5.06
N ALA A 99 11.06 -9.91 -4.70
CA ALA A 99 12.18 -10.11 -5.62
C ALA A 99 11.78 -11.03 -6.79
N LEU A 100 11.04 -12.10 -6.51
CA LEU A 100 10.48 -12.98 -7.54
C LEU A 100 9.58 -12.23 -8.53
N TYR A 101 8.81 -11.23 -8.09
CA TYR A 101 8.01 -10.40 -8.99
C TYR A 101 8.87 -9.66 -10.03
N VAL A 102 10.02 -9.13 -9.63
CA VAL A 102 10.92 -8.39 -10.52
C VAL A 102 11.52 -9.31 -11.57
N VAL A 103 11.95 -10.52 -11.18
CA VAL A 103 12.60 -11.49 -12.07
C VAL A 103 11.62 -12.41 -12.80
N ARG A 104 10.32 -12.38 -12.46
CA ARG A 104 9.29 -13.26 -13.01
C ARG A 104 9.33 -13.38 -14.54
N PRO A 105 9.41 -12.29 -15.34
CA PRO A 105 9.44 -12.41 -16.80
C PRO A 105 10.60 -13.26 -17.34
N PHE A 106 11.74 -13.28 -16.63
CA PHE A 106 12.89 -14.10 -17.01
C PHE A 106 12.72 -15.57 -16.61
N LEU A 107 11.86 -15.87 -15.63
CA LEU A 107 11.61 -17.23 -15.15
C LEU A 107 10.56 -17.97 -15.98
N ILE A 108 9.51 -17.26 -16.42
CA ILE A 108 8.35 -17.86 -17.08
C ILE A 108 8.16 -17.39 -18.53
N GLY A 109 9.04 -16.50 -19.01
CA GLY A 109 8.95 -15.90 -20.34
C GLY A 109 7.85 -14.84 -20.47
N ASP A 110 7.67 -14.35 -21.70
CA ASP A 110 6.61 -13.42 -22.07
C ASP A 110 5.31 -14.17 -22.33
N LEU A 111 4.65 -14.55 -21.24
CA LEU A 111 3.28 -15.04 -21.29
C LEU A 111 2.32 -13.90 -21.61
N SER A 112 1.29 -14.21 -22.38
CA SER A 112 0.18 -13.27 -22.56
C SER A 112 -0.46 -12.96 -21.21
N ARG A 113 -1.16 -11.81 -21.12
CA ARG A 113 -1.90 -11.46 -19.90
C ARG A 113 -2.94 -12.52 -19.54
N HIS A 114 -3.49 -13.22 -20.52
CA HIS A 114 -4.43 -14.31 -20.30
C HIS A 114 -3.74 -15.53 -19.69
N ASP A 115 -2.57 -15.92 -20.19
CA ASP A 115 -1.89 -17.13 -19.72
C ASP A 115 -1.25 -16.94 -18.35
N ILE A 116 -0.68 -15.75 -18.10
CA ILE A 116 0.06 -15.49 -16.86
C ILE A 116 -0.81 -15.59 -15.60
N ILE A 117 -2.10 -15.28 -15.71
CA ILE A 117 -3.00 -15.27 -14.54
C ILE A 117 -3.31 -16.67 -14.01
N PHE A 118 -3.16 -17.70 -14.86
CA PHE A 118 -3.29 -19.10 -14.45
C PHE A 118 -1.97 -19.68 -13.92
N HIS A 119 -0.87 -18.94 -14.06
CA HIS A 119 0.43 -19.38 -13.57
C HIS A 119 0.54 -19.19 -12.04
N PRO A 120 0.92 -20.20 -11.23
CA PRO A 120 0.97 -20.09 -9.77
C PRO A 120 1.87 -18.95 -9.26
N LEU A 121 3.00 -18.72 -9.93
CA LEU A 121 3.93 -17.62 -9.60
C LEU A 121 3.26 -16.23 -9.67
N TYR A 122 2.23 -16.06 -10.52
CA TYR A 122 1.45 -14.83 -10.55
C TYR A 122 0.82 -14.55 -9.19
N TRP A 123 0.02 -15.49 -8.67
CA TRP A 123 -0.68 -15.35 -7.40
C TRP A 123 0.26 -15.26 -6.20
N ILE A 124 1.38 -15.99 -6.21
CA ILE A 124 2.41 -15.87 -5.18
C ILE A 124 2.95 -14.43 -5.14
N THR A 125 3.35 -13.90 -6.30
CA THR A 125 3.89 -12.54 -6.37
C THR A 125 2.84 -11.48 -6.03
N THR A 126 1.60 -11.65 -6.48
CA THR A 126 0.45 -10.80 -6.15
C THR A 126 0.17 -10.79 -4.64
N ALA A 127 0.21 -11.94 -3.97
CA ALA A 127 0.08 -12.01 -2.52
C ALA A 127 1.18 -11.20 -1.82
N GLY A 128 2.42 -11.26 -2.31
CA GLY A 128 3.52 -10.43 -1.80
C GLY A 128 3.32 -8.92 -1.97
N GLN A 129 2.51 -8.48 -2.94
CA GLN A 129 2.13 -7.08 -3.12
C GLN A 129 1.02 -6.66 -2.16
N VAL A 130 0.04 -7.53 -1.91
CA VAL A 130 -1.19 -7.21 -1.14
C VAL A 130 -1.00 -7.38 0.37
N LEU A 131 -0.35 -8.47 0.79
CA LEU A 131 -0.23 -8.84 2.21
C LEU A 131 0.40 -7.75 3.08
N PRO A 132 1.44 -7.00 2.66
CA PRO A 132 1.99 -5.93 3.48
C PRO A 132 0.96 -4.85 3.85
N TRP A 133 0.10 -4.45 2.90
CA TRP A 133 -0.95 -3.47 3.15
C TRP A 133 -2.02 -4.01 4.09
N ALA A 134 -2.46 -5.24 3.85
CA ALA A 134 -3.43 -5.91 4.71
C ALA A 134 -2.89 -6.07 6.14
N TRP A 135 -1.61 -6.41 6.29
CA TRP A 135 -0.97 -6.55 7.60
C TRP A 135 -0.93 -5.22 8.34
N VAL A 136 -0.47 -4.13 7.70
CA VAL A 136 -0.48 -2.79 8.31
C VAL A 136 -1.90 -2.36 8.68
N ALA A 137 -2.91 -2.64 7.85
CA ALA A 137 -4.30 -2.33 8.14
C ALA A 137 -4.80 -3.06 9.40
N VAL A 138 -4.54 -4.36 9.49
CA VAL A 138 -4.94 -5.19 10.64
C VAL A 138 -4.26 -4.74 11.93
N GLU A 139 -2.95 -4.48 11.91
CA GLU A 139 -2.23 -4.00 13.09
C GLU A 139 -2.73 -2.63 13.55
N SER A 140 -3.05 -1.75 12.59
CA SER A 140 -3.61 -0.43 12.87
C SER A 140 -5.02 -0.51 13.48
N LEU A 141 -5.86 -1.44 13.03
CA LEU A 141 -7.17 -1.71 13.65
C LEU A 141 -7.02 -2.30 15.07
N ASN A 142 -6.07 -3.21 15.27
CA ASN A 142 -5.80 -3.79 16.58
C ASN A 142 -5.32 -2.71 17.57
N LEU A 143 -4.44 -1.82 17.11
CA LEU A 143 -3.98 -0.68 17.90
C LEU A 143 -5.14 0.26 18.21
N HIS A 144 -5.96 0.64 17.22
CA HIS A 144 -7.16 1.46 17.46
C HIS A 144 -8.10 0.83 18.52
N ARG A 145 -8.37 -0.48 18.43
CA ARG A 145 -9.21 -1.19 19.41
C ARG A 145 -8.61 -1.18 20.81
N MET A 146 -7.29 -1.36 20.92
CA MET A 146 -6.59 -1.28 22.21
C MET A 146 -6.69 0.13 22.80
N LEU A 147 -6.38 1.16 22.01
CA LEU A 147 -6.41 2.55 22.48
C LEU A 147 -7.82 2.94 22.94
N ARG A 148 -8.85 2.57 22.16
CA ARG A 148 -10.25 2.79 22.52
C ARG A 148 -10.66 2.10 23.82
N ARG A 149 -10.13 0.90 24.11
CA ARG A 149 -10.40 0.19 25.37
C ARG A 149 -9.75 0.89 26.56
N ARG A 150 -8.52 1.40 26.40
CA ARG A 150 -7.79 2.15 27.43
C ARG A 150 -8.45 3.49 27.76
N ALA A 151 -8.91 4.21 26.74
CA ALA A 151 -9.67 5.45 26.92
C ALA A 151 -10.94 5.22 27.75
N ARG A 152 -11.69 4.12 27.51
CA ARG A 152 -12.90 3.79 28.27
C ARG A 152 -12.68 3.53 29.76
N VAL A 153 -11.46 3.14 30.16
CA VAL A 153 -11.11 2.89 31.57
C VAL A 153 -10.35 4.06 32.18
N GLY A 154 -10.31 5.23 31.52
CA GLY A 154 -9.70 6.44 32.06
C GLY A 154 -8.17 6.45 32.04
N LEU A 155 -7.51 5.59 31.26
CA LEU A 155 -6.04 5.54 31.18
C LEU A 155 -5.40 6.67 30.33
N GLY A 156 -6.15 7.75 30.07
CA GLY A 156 -5.61 9.03 29.59
C GLY A 156 -4.86 8.99 28.25
N GLU A 157 -5.45 8.40 27.20
CA GLU A 157 -4.86 8.41 25.85
C GLU A 157 -5.47 9.49 24.96
N ASP A 158 -4.62 10.10 24.12
CA ASP A 158 -5.01 11.12 23.13
C ASP A 158 -6.12 10.59 22.19
N PRO A 159 -7.35 11.15 22.26
CA PRO A 159 -8.44 10.78 21.36
C PRO A 159 -8.09 10.98 19.89
N ALA A 160 -7.28 12.00 19.56
CA ALA A 160 -6.88 12.28 18.19
C ALA A 160 -6.02 11.15 17.61
N LEU A 161 -5.09 10.61 18.39
CA LEU A 161 -4.29 9.45 17.97
C LEU A 161 -5.17 8.23 17.68
N THR A 162 -6.15 7.96 18.55
CA THR A 162 -7.09 6.83 18.38
C THR A 162 -7.85 6.93 17.06
N HIS A 163 -8.34 8.12 16.69
CA HIS A 163 -9.03 8.35 15.43
C HIS A 163 -8.09 8.27 14.22
N ARG A 164 -6.86 8.82 14.33
CA ARG A 164 -5.85 8.73 13.27
C ARG A 164 -5.49 7.28 12.95
N MET A 165 -5.39 6.41 13.95
CA MET A 165 -5.13 4.98 13.72
C MET A 165 -6.25 4.28 12.94
N LEU A 166 -7.51 4.64 13.21
CA LEU A 166 -8.65 4.13 12.43
C LEU A 166 -8.60 4.63 10.98
N LEU A 167 -8.40 5.94 10.78
CA LEU A 167 -8.29 6.55 9.45
C LEU A 167 -7.12 5.97 8.65
N TRP A 168 -5.98 5.76 9.31
CA TRP A 168 -4.83 5.10 8.72
C TRP A 168 -5.19 3.67 8.28
N ALA A 169 -5.82 2.89 9.17
CA ALA A 169 -6.25 1.53 8.87
C ALA A 169 -7.24 1.44 7.69
N VAL A 170 -8.22 2.33 7.64
CA VAL A 170 -9.16 2.43 6.51
C VAL A 170 -8.42 2.81 5.23
N GLY A 171 -7.50 3.77 5.33
CA GLY A 171 -6.64 4.21 4.25
C GLY A 171 -5.85 3.08 3.60
N VAL A 172 -5.02 2.38 4.38
CA VAL A 172 -4.20 1.27 3.88
C VAL A 172 -5.03 0.03 3.54
N GLY A 173 -6.15 -0.19 4.25
CA GLY A 173 -7.08 -1.28 3.95
C GLY A 173 -7.78 -1.08 2.60
N ALA A 174 -8.16 0.15 2.26
CA ALA A 174 -8.72 0.48 0.96
C ALA A 174 -7.71 0.22 -0.18
N VAL A 175 -6.41 0.47 0.04
CA VAL A 175 -5.36 0.12 -0.93
C VAL A 175 -5.28 -1.40 -1.13
N ALA A 176 -5.26 -2.19 -0.04
CA ALA A 176 -5.25 -3.64 -0.13
C ALA A 176 -6.48 -4.20 -0.88
N LEU A 177 -7.66 -3.69 -0.55
CA LEU A 177 -8.92 -4.08 -1.20
C LEU A 177 -8.96 -3.68 -2.68
N LEU A 178 -8.44 -2.51 -3.02
CA LEU A 178 -8.33 -2.04 -4.40
C LEU A 178 -7.43 -2.97 -5.22
N SER A 179 -6.28 -3.35 -4.68
CA SER A 179 -5.39 -4.33 -5.32
C SER A 179 -6.10 -5.66 -5.54
N ILE A 180 -6.79 -6.20 -4.53
CA ILE A 180 -7.57 -7.45 -4.68
C ILE A 180 -8.65 -7.31 -5.77
N ALA A 181 -9.38 -6.19 -5.81
CA ALA A 181 -10.43 -5.99 -6.80
C ALA A 181 -9.90 -5.93 -8.24
N VAL A 182 -8.73 -5.32 -8.45
CA VAL A 182 -8.06 -5.29 -9.77
C VAL A 182 -7.70 -6.71 -10.22
N GLU A 183 -7.18 -7.53 -9.32
CA GLU A 183 -6.77 -8.91 -9.61
C GLU A 183 -7.97 -9.83 -9.88
N LEU A 184 -9.04 -9.70 -9.09
CA LEU A 184 -10.28 -10.44 -9.31
C LEU A 184 -10.93 -10.07 -10.65
N THR A 185 -10.82 -8.82 -11.08
CA THR A 185 -11.33 -8.40 -12.40
C THR A 185 -10.50 -8.97 -13.54
N ALA A 186 -9.18 -8.99 -13.38
CA ALA A 186 -8.30 -9.62 -14.35
C ALA A 186 -8.63 -11.12 -14.49
N LEU A 187 -8.87 -11.81 -13.37
CA LEU A 187 -9.25 -13.21 -13.34
C LEU A 187 -10.62 -13.45 -13.98
N ALA A 188 -11.63 -12.64 -13.64
CA ALA A 188 -12.94 -12.71 -14.26
C ALA A 188 -12.84 -12.57 -15.80
N GLY A 189 -12.04 -11.61 -16.28
CA GLY A 189 -11.78 -11.43 -17.70
C GLY A 189 -11.12 -12.64 -18.35
N ALA A 190 -10.13 -13.24 -17.70
CA ALA A 190 -9.47 -14.44 -18.19
C ALA A 190 -10.41 -15.66 -18.23
N LEU A 191 -11.40 -15.71 -17.35
CA LEU A 191 -12.43 -16.76 -17.34
C LEU A 191 -13.60 -16.49 -18.32
N GLY A 192 -13.56 -15.39 -19.08
CA GLY A 192 -14.65 -15.01 -19.98
C GLY A 192 -15.92 -14.56 -19.25
N LEU A 193 -15.82 -14.21 -17.96
CA LEU A 193 -16.93 -13.70 -17.17
C LEU A 193 -17.17 -12.22 -17.48
N PRO A 194 -18.41 -11.71 -17.34
CA PRO A 194 -18.69 -10.29 -17.45
C PRO A 194 -17.79 -9.49 -16.50
N HIS A 195 -17.15 -8.43 -17.02
CA HIS A 195 -16.31 -7.59 -16.19
C HIS A 195 -17.15 -6.84 -15.16
N PRO A 196 -16.84 -6.95 -13.84
CA PRO A 196 -17.48 -6.09 -12.86
C PRO A 196 -17.18 -4.63 -13.20
N PRO A 197 -18.09 -3.69 -12.89
CA PRO A 197 -17.85 -2.27 -13.13
C PRO A 197 -16.73 -1.78 -12.21
N MET A 198 -15.50 -1.83 -12.70
CA MET A 198 -14.32 -1.46 -11.90
C MET A 198 -14.24 0.02 -11.58
N ASN A 199 -14.79 0.87 -12.44
CA ASN A 199 -14.76 2.32 -12.24
C ASN A 199 -15.41 2.73 -10.90
N PRO A 200 -16.64 2.31 -10.56
CA PRO A 200 -17.22 2.54 -9.23
C PRO A 200 -16.36 2.03 -8.07
N ILE A 201 -15.81 0.81 -8.17
CA ILE A 201 -15.00 0.21 -7.09
C ILE A 201 -13.73 1.03 -6.87
N ILE A 202 -13.04 1.39 -7.95
CA ILE A 202 -11.82 2.22 -7.92
C ILE A 202 -12.14 3.60 -7.35
N ILE A 203 -13.25 4.22 -7.76
CA ILE A 203 -13.66 5.54 -7.28
C ILE A 203 -13.96 5.49 -5.78
N VAL A 204 -14.75 4.52 -5.32
CA VAL A 204 -15.13 4.39 -3.90
C VAL A 204 -13.92 4.09 -3.03
N LEU A 205 -13.15 3.04 -3.34
CA LEU A 205 -11.99 2.65 -2.54
C LEU A 205 -10.86 3.68 -2.64
N GLY A 206 -10.61 4.21 -3.83
CA GLY A 206 -9.61 5.24 -4.07
C GLY A 206 -9.93 6.54 -3.32
N THR A 207 -11.19 6.98 -3.33
CA THR A 207 -11.62 8.18 -2.62
C THR A 207 -11.61 7.96 -1.11
N ALA A 208 -12.18 6.84 -0.63
CA ALA A 208 -12.17 6.49 0.79
C ALA A 208 -10.73 6.39 1.32
N GLY A 209 -9.85 5.73 0.57
CA GLY A 209 -8.43 5.62 0.89
C GLY A 209 -7.74 6.98 0.94
N ALA A 210 -7.89 7.79 -0.12
CA ALA A 210 -7.27 9.11 -0.22
C ALA A 210 -7.73 10.07 0.88
N VAL A 211 -9.05 10.14 1.15
CA VAL A 211 -9.63 10.98 2.20
C VAL A 211 -9.17 10.52 3.57
N SER A 212 -9.21 9.21 3.85
CA SER A 212 -8.81 8.68 5.16
C SER A 212 -7.33 8.92 5.43
N LEU A 213 -6.46 8.67 4.45
CA LEU A 213 -5.03 8.95 4.56
C LEU A 213 -4.76 10.43 4.73
N TRP A 214 -5.43 11.29 3.95
CA TRP A 214 -5.30 12.73 4.09
C TRP A 214 -5.68 13.20 5.50
N LEU A 215 -6.82 12.75 6.03
CA LEU A 215 -7.27 13.10 7.37
C LEU A 215 -6.40 12.49 8.48
N ALA A 216 -5.78 11.33 8.25
CA ALA A 216 -4.87 10.71 9.22
C ALA A 216 -3.61 11.56 9.46
N PHE A 217 -3.04 12.16 8.40
CA PHE A 217 -1.83 12.98 8.50
C PHE A 217 -2.12 14.48 8.63
N PHE A 218 -3.21 14.97 8.02
CA PHE A 218 -3.56 16.39 7.91
C PHE A 218 -5.01 16.66 8.33
N PRO A 219 -5.42 16.31 9.57
CA PRO A 219 -6.77 16.57 10.01
C PRO A 219 -7.01 18.10 10.07
N PRO A 220 -8.06 18.64 9.43
CA PRO A 220 -8.45 20.04 9.56
C PRO A 220 -8.72 20.42 11.02
N ALA A 221 -8.53 21.70 11.38
CA ALA A 221 -8.74 22.17 12.76
C ALA A 221 -10.15 21.88 13.30
N ALA A 222 -11.17 21.84 12.44
CA ALA A 222 -12.53 21.45 12.83
C ALA A 222 -12.63 19.96 13.22
N VAL A 223 -11.89 19.08 12.53
CA VAL A 223 -11.82 17.65 12.83
C VAL A 223 -11.02 17.41 14.11
N GLN A 224 -9.93 18.16 14.31
CA GLN A 224 -9.13 18.10 15.54
C GLN A 224 -9.95 18.47 16.76
N ARG A 225 -10.68 19.60 16.72
CA ARG A 225 -11.60 20.03 17.79
C ARG A 225 -12.67 18.98 18.12
N ARG A 226 -13.18 18.27 17.11
CA ARG A 226 -14.14 17.18 17.33
C ARG A 226 -13.50 15.94 17.96
N PHE A 227 -12.24 15.65 17.67
CA PHE A 227 -11.54 14.56 18.34
C PHE A 227 -11.32 14.87 19.81
N GLU A 228 -11.01 16.12 20.14
CA GLU A 228 -10.81 16.58 21.52
C GLU A 228 -12.11 16.60 22.34
N SER A 229 -13.27 16.88 21.72
CA SER A 229 -14.55 16.98 22.44
C SER A 229 -15.24 15.65 22.77
N VAL A 230 -14.75 14.52 22.23
CA VAL A 230 -15.38 13.18 22.36
C VAL A 230 -14.61 12.27 23.32
N GLY A 231 -13.50 12.75 23.91
CA GLY A 231 -12.75 12.07 24.97
C GLY A 231 -13.23 12.47 26.36
#